data_AF-A0AB72WWJ6-F1
#
_entry.id   AF-A0AB72WWJ6-F1
#
_cell.length_a   1.000
_cell.length_b   1.000
_cell.length_c   1.000
_cell.angle_alpha   90.00
_cell.angle_beta   90.00
_cell.angle_gamma   90.00
#
_symmetry.space_group_name_H-M   'P 1'
#
loop_
_entity.id
_entity.type
_entity.pdbx_description
1 polymer ?
#
loop_
_entity_poly.entity_id
_entity_poly.type
_entity_poly.pdbx_seq_one_letter_code
_entity_poly.pdbx_strand_id
1 'polypeptide(L)'
;MSRNADLPFKTAGLEFIEFATQAPAALGQVFASLGFKAIARHVSKDVTLYRQGDMNFLVNAEADSFAHRWAEEYGVGICAIGIRVDDAQHAYDRAVELGAWPAEAEPIGPSELVIPAIQGVGDTHLYFVDRWRGKHGTRGGLGDISIYDIDFRPLDAATAYEDWHHAGVGLARVDHLTQTVGPGRLQDWIDFYRNQLGFSEIHELHANWHVAADSRVMVSSCGMIRIPLYEEGTHRAHLMHAYLPDHPGEGVQHIALATDDILRTATALAANGLTFVEPPAHYYDTVDARLPGHGLDLDALRRYGILVDGEIVGGVPKLFLQTFIKRHPGEIFFEIVQRRGHHGFGEGNLPVLTAAA
;
A
#
# COMPACT_ATOMS: atom_id res chain seq x y z
N MET A 1 5.98 11.89 -33.80
CA MET A 1 6.02 10.55 -34.40
C MET A 1 5.90 9.54 -33.26
N SER A 2 4.90 8.67 -33.36
CA SER A 2 4.31 7.86 -32.29
C SER A 2 5.34 7.08 -31.45
N ARG A 3 5.33 7.31 -30.14
CA ARG A 3 5.66 6.28 -29.14
C ARG A 3 4.46 6.14 -28.20
N ASN A 4 3.31 5.77 -28.78
CA ASN A 4 2.41 4.89 -28.04
C ASN A 4 3.16 3.54 -28.00
N ALA A 5 4.09 3.40 -27.06
CA ALA A 5 4.56 2.07 -26.71
C ALA A 5 3.31 1.39 -26.16
N ASP A 6 2.83 0.35 -26.85
CA ASP A 6 1.70 -0.44 -26.34
C ASP A 6 2.05 -0.82 -24.91
N LEU A 7 1.28 -0.30 -23.95
CA LEU A 7 1.40 -0.69 -22.55
C LEU A 7 1.44 -2.22 -22.52
N PRO A 8 2.37 -2.85 -21.78
CA PRO A 8 2.50 -4.31 -21.77
C PRO A 8 1.15 -4.97 -21.44
N PHE A 9 0.38 -4.33 -20.56
CA PHE A 9 -1.03 -4.64 -20.28
C PHE A 9 -1.64 -3.46 -19.50
N LYS A 10 -2.96 -3.48 -19.30
CA LYS A 10 -3.65 -2.49 -18.45
C LYS A 10 -3.86 -3.04 -17.05
N THR A 11 -3.59 -2.19 -16.07
CA THR A 11 -3.84 -2.47 -14.65
C THR A 11 -5.23 -1.94 -14.25
N ALA A 12 -5.79 -2.46 -13.16
CA ALA A 12 -7.09 -2.03 -12.61
C ALA A 12 -7.07 -1.91 -11.08
N GLY A 13 -5.92 -1.53 -10.51
CA GLY A 13 -5.69 -1.36 -9.08
C GLY A 13 -5.16 -2.61 -8.37
N LEU A 14 -5.17 -2.57 -7.05
CA LEU A 14 -4.73 -3.67 -6.19
C LEU A 14 -5.86 -4.66 -5.95
N GLU A 15 -5.54 -5.95 -5.95
CA GLU A 15 -6.43 -7.02 -5.51
C GLU A 15 -6.22 -7.36 -4.03
N PHE A 16 -4.96 -7.57 -3.64
CA PHE A 16 -4.57 -7.90 -2.28
C PHE A 16 -3.16 -7.39 -1.96
N ILE A 17 -2.87 -7.31 -0.67
CA ILE A 17 -1.51 -7.20 -0.12
C ILE A 17 -1.29 -8.40 0.78
N GLU A 18 -0.21 -9.14 0.57
CA GLU A 18 0.14 -10.33 1.35
C GLU A 18 1.31 -10.02 2.27
N PHE A 19 1.14 -10.41 3.53
CA PHE A 19 2.10 -10.18 4.59
C PHE A 19 2.71 -11.51 5.05
N ALA A 20 4.02 -11.50 5.17
CA ALA A 20 4.83 -12.53 5.78
C ALA A 20 5.10 -12.17 7.25
N THR A 21 5.04 -13.17 8.13
CA THR A 21 5.36 -13.00 9.56
C THR A 21 5.60 -14.34 10.25
N GLN A 22 6.50 -14.35 11.23
CA GLN A 22 6.66 -15.49 12.15
C GLN A 22 5.65 -15.48 13.31
N ALA A 23 4.85 -14.40 13.44
CA ALA A 23 3.87 -14.20 14.52
C ALA A 23 2.49 -13.79 13.95
N PRO A 24 1.80 -14.68 13.21
CA PRO A 24 0.55 -14.34 12.50
C PRO A 24 -0.57 -13.85 13.41
N ALA A 25 -0.66 -14.36 14.64
CA ALA A 25 -1.63 -13.89 15.62
C ALA A 25 -1.38 -12.44 16.05
N ALA A 26 -0.12 -12.04 16.23
CA ALA A 26 0.23 -10.67 16.61
C ALA A 26 -0.07 -9.69 15.47
N LEU A 27 0.30 -10.05 14.23
CA LEU A 27 -0.04 -9.25 13.05
C LEU A 27 -1.56 -9.13 12.86
N GLY A 28 -2.30 -10.22 13.13
CA GLY A 28 -3.76 -10.21 13.12
C GLY A 28 -4.37 -9.22 14.13
N GLN A 29 -3.78 -9.05 15.31
CA GLN A 29 -4.22 -8.04 16.29
C GLN A 29 -3.93 -6.61 15.82
N VAL A 30 -2.80 -6.38 15.14
CA VAL A 30 -2.52 -5.08 14.50
C VAL A 30 -3.59 -4.76 13.46
N PHE A 31 -3.95 -5.73 12.61
CA PHE A 31 -5.01 -5.55 11.61
C PHE A 31 -6.37 -5.30 12.24
N ALA A 32 -6.73 -6.02 13.31
CA ALA A 32 -7.95 -5.78 14.06
C ALA A 32 -7.98 -4.35 14.64
N SER A 33 -6.86 -3.87 15.18
CA SER A 33 -6.73 -2.51 15.71
C SER A 33 -6.84 -1.44 14.62
N LEU A 34 -6.37 -1.74 13.40
CA LEU A 34 -6.59 -0.91 12.20
C LEU A 34 -8.03 -0.99 11.66
N GLY A 35 -8.91 -1.79 12.27
CA GLY A 35 -10.30 -1.95 11.89
C GLY A 35 -10.56 -2.99 10.80
N PHE A 36 -9.57 -3.80 10.42
CA PHE A 36 -9.79 -4.98 9.57
C PHE A 36 -10.44 -6.10 10.37
N LYS A 37 -11.17 -6.97 9.66
CA LYS A 37 -11.75 -8.19 10.23
C LYS A 37 -11.19 -9.40 9.50
N ALA A 38 -10.79 -10.45 10.23
CA ALA A 38 -10.54 -11.75 9.61
C ALA A 38 -11.87 -12.35 9.17
N ILE A 39 -12.02 -12.66 7.88
CA ILE A 39 -13.32 -13.07 7.31
C ILE A 39 -13.31 -14.45 6.67
N ALA A 40 -12.16 -14.92 6.21
CA ALA A 40 -12.05 -16.18 5.50
C ALA A 40 -10.67 -16.81 5.64
N ARG A 41 -10.58 -18.11 5.37
CA ARG A 41 -9.33 -18.87 5.31
C ARG A 41 -9.20 -19.55 3.96
N HIS A 42 -7.97 -19.65 3.47
CA HIS A 42 -7.69 -20.33 2.21
C HIS A 42 -8.07 -21.81 2.31
N VAL A 43 -8.50 -22.40 1.18
CA VAL A 43 -9.07 -23.77 1.13
C VAL A 43 -8.08 -24.87 1.52
N SER A 44 -6.78 -24.60 1.38
CA SER A 44 -5.70 -25.61 1.47
C SER A 44 -4.44 -25.12 2.19
N LYS A 45 -4.28 -23.80 2.37
CA LYS A 45 -3.07 -23.16 2.93
C LYS A 45 -3.44 -22.43 4.22
N ASP A 46 -2.50 -22.24 5.12
CA ASP A 46 -2.63 -21.38 6.29
C ASP A 46 -2.52 -19.90 5.89
N VAL A 47 -3.49 -19.45 5.10
CA VAL A 47 -3.62 -18.06 4.69
C VAL A 47 -4.95 -17.53 5.17
N THR A 48 -4.91 -16.44 5.94
CA THR A 48 -6.10 -15.79 6.48
C THR A 48 -6.36 -14.47 5.74
N LEU A 49 -7.59 -14.29 5.26
CA LEU A 49 -8.06 -13.06 4.62
C LEU A 49 -8.64 -12.11 5.65
N TYR A 50 -8.04 -10.92 5.72
CA TYR A 50 -8.51 -9.77 6.47
C TYR A 50 -9.09 -8.73 5.52
N ARG A 51 -10.27 -8.18 5.86
CA ARG A 51 -10.98 -7.23 5.01
C ARG A 51 -11.42 -5.99 5.76
N GLN A 52 -11.36 -4.84 5.09
CA GLN A 52 -11.97 -3.58 5.48
C GLN A 52 -12.35 -2.81 4.21
N GLY A 53 -13.65 -2.55 4.04
CA GLY A 53 -14.17 -2.00 2.79
C GLY A 53 -13.81 -2.93 1.62
N ASP A 54 -13.11 -2.38 0.62
CA ASP A 54 -12.65 -3.14 -0.55
C ASP A 54 -11.21 -3.63 -0.45
N MET A 55 -10.51 -3.34 0.65
CA MET A 55 -9.12 -3.76 0.85
C MET A 55 -9.05 -5.19 1.37
N ASN A 56 -8.13 -5.98 0.80
CA ASN A 56 -7.86 -7.36 1.19
C ASN A 56 -6.40 -7.49 1.62
N PHE A 57 -6.20 -7.83 2.89
CA PHE A 57 -4.90 -8.19 3.43
C PHE A 57 -4.86 -9.69 3.68
N LEU A 58 -3.81 -10.34 3.20
CA LEU A 58 -3.57 -11.76 3.42
C LEU A 58 -2.44 -11.90 4.44
N VAL A 59 -2.65 -12.72 5.46
CA VAL A 59 -1.55 -13.17 6.33
C VAL A 59 -1.26 -14.61 5.95
N ASN A 60 -0.06 -14.84 5.41
CA ASN A 60 0.40 -16.17 5.05
C ASN A 60 1.27 -16.73 6.16
N ALA A 61 0.76 -17.78 6.79
CA ALA A 61 1.39 -18.54 7.87
C ALA A 61 1.69 -19.99 7.44
N GLU A 62 1.63 -20.28 6.13
CA GLU A 62 1.91 -21.61 5.59
C GLU A 62 3.38 -21.98 5.84
N ALA A 63 3.62 -23.10 6.52
CA ALA A 63 4.96 -23.59 6.77
C ALA A 63 5.64 -24.00 5.45
N ASP A 64 6.97 -23.90 5.39
CA ASP A 64 7.78 -24.23 4.22
C ASP A 64 7.39 -23.47 2.93
N SER A 65 6.64 -22.38 3.04
CA SER A 65 6.26 -21.50 1.93
C SER A 65 7.29 -20.40 1.67
N PHE A 66 7.20 -19.75 0.51
CA PHE A 66 7.91 -18.50 0.22
C PHE A 66 7.72 -17.45 1.33
N ALA A 67 6.47 -17.22 1.77
CA ALA A 67 6.18 -16.23 2.81
C ALA A 67 6.82 -16.59 4.17
N HIS A 68 6.91 -17.88 4.50
CA HIS A 68 7.62 -18.32 5.70
C HIS A 68 9.12 -18.02 5.61
N ARG A 69 9.78 -18.44 4.51
CA ARG A 69 11.21 -18.15 4.28
C ARG A 69 11.48 -16.64 4.25
N TRP A 70 10.59 -15.89 3.63
CA TRP A 70 10.61 -14.42 3.61
C TRP A 70 10.61 -13.85 5.02
N ALA A 71 9.72 -14.34 5.89
CA ALA A 71 9.63 -13.90 7.27
C ALA A 71 10.84 -14.29 8.13
N GLU A 72 11.50 -15.41 7.81
CA GLU A 72 12.74 -15.82 8.49
C GLU A 72 13.90 -14.88 8.16
N GLU A 73 14.00 -14.42 6.92
CA GLU A 73 15.08 -13.55 6.47
C GLU A 73 14.84 -12.07 6.81
N TYR A 74 13.61 -11.60 6.59
CA TYR A 74 13.26 -10.17 6.60
C TYR A 74 12.32 -9.76 7.75
N GLY A 75 11.77 -10.72 8.50
CA GLY A 75 10.81 -10.44 9.57
C GLY A 75 9.41 -10.11 9.04
N VAL A 76 8.66 -9.26 9.74
CA VAL A 76 7.30 -8.90 9.33
C VAL A 76 7.33 -7.91 8.18
N GLY A 77 6.70 -8.25 7.06
CA GLY A 77 6.71 -7.38 5.88
C GLY A 77 5.70 -7.79 4.81
N ILE A 78 5.63 -6.99 3.74
CA ILE A 78 4.82 -7.30 2.56
C ILE A 78 5.68 -8.15 1.63
N CYS A 79 5.30 -9.41 1.45
CA CYS A 79 6.01 -10.36 0.60
C CYS A 79 5.34 -10.53 -0.76
N ALA A 80 4.07 -10.14 -0.92
CA ALA A 80 3.43 -10.15 -2.22
C ALA A 80 2.35 -9.07 -2.41
N ILE A 81 2.12 -8.70 -3.66
CA ILE A 81 1.13 -7.72 -4.09
C ILE A 81 0.33 -8.30 -5.25
N GLY A 82 -0.99 -8.37 -5.09
CA GLY A 82 -1.92 -8.72 -6.17
C GLY A 82 -2.30 -7.49 -6.99
N ILE A 83 -2.03 -7.53 -8.29
CA ILE A 83 -2.34 -6.46 -9.25
C ILE A 83 -3.46 -6.93 -10.16
N ARG A 84 -4.56 -6.18 -10.18
CA ARG A 84 -5.69 -6.45 -11.08
C ARG A 84 -5.28 -6.14 -12.52
N VAL A 85 -5.52 -7.08 -13.42
CA VAL A 85 -5.28 -6.94 -14.86
C VAL A 85 -6.43 -7.54 -15.65
N ASP A 86 -6.46 -7.27 -16.95
CA ASP A 86 -7.53 -7.80 -17.80
C ASP A 86 -7.36 -9.30 -18.12
N ASP A 87 -6.12 -9.75 -18.36
CA ASP A 87 -5.77 -11.14 -18.62
C ASP A 87 -4.47 -11.44 -17.90
N ALA A 88 -4.51 -12.34 -16.91
CA ALA A 88 -3.39 -12.61 -16.02
C ALA A 88 -2.24 -13.30 -16.75
N GLN A 89 -2.56 -14.25 -17.65
CA GLN A 89 -1.55 -15.00 -18.39
C GLN A 89 -0.86 -14.10 -19.41
N HIS A 90 -1.64 -13.28 -20.14
CA HIS A 90 -1.08 -12.32 -21.08
C HIS A 90 -0.17 -11.31 -20.39
N ALA A 91 -0.59 -10.76 -19.25
CA ALA A 91 0.21 -9.82 -18.47
C ALA A 91 1.54 -10.44 -18.01
N TYR A 92 1.48 -11.66 -17.50
CA TYR A 92 2.66 -12.43 -17.11
C TYR A 92 3.60 -12.71 -18.29
N ASP A 93 3.09 -13.29 -19.38
CA ASP A 93 3.90 -13.64 -20.56
C ASP A 93 4.60 -12.40 -21.11
N ARG A 94 3.88 -11.27 -21.16
CA ARG A 94 4.44 -10.01 -21.66
C ARG A 94 5.50 -9.43 -20.73
N ALA A 95 5.29 -9.48 -19.41
CA ALA A 95 6.28 -9.03 -18.45
C ALA A 95 7.58 -9.85 -18.55
N VAL A 96 7.47 -11.18 -18.66
CA VAL A 96 8.61 -12.09 -18.80
C VAL A 96 9.32 -11.89 -20.15
N GLU A 97 8.59 -11.72 -21.26
CA GLU A 97 9.17 -11.38 -22.57
C GLU A 97 9.99 -10.09 -22.52
N LEU A 98 9.56 -9.13 -21.69
CA LEU A 98 10.26 -7.87 -21.46
C LEU A 98 11.38 -7.97 -20.43
N GLY A 99 11.67 -9.16 -19.89
CA GLY A 99 12.80 -9.40 -18.99
C GLY A 99 12.47 -9.40 -17.51
N ALA A 100 11.19 -9.43 -17.11
CA ALA A 100 10.84 -9.70 -15.73
C ALA A 100 11.23 -11.15 -15.34
N TRP A 101 11.60 -11.34 -14.08
CA TRP A 101 11.89 -12.66 -13.54
C TRP A 101 10.59 -13.34 -13.09
N PRO A 102 10.33 -14.59 -13.51
CA PRO A 102 9.25 -15.39 -12.92
C PRO A 102 9.44 -15.50 -11.40
N ALA A 103 8.34 -15.37 -10.65
CA ALA A 103 8.34 -15.62 -9.21
C ALA A 103 8.62 -17.11 -8.90
N GLU A 104 9.04 -17.40 -7.67
CA GLU A 104 9.17 -18.78 -7.21
C GLU A 104 7.81 -19.49 -7.27
N ALA A 105 7.79 -20.70 -7.84
CA ALA A 105 6.58 -21.50 -7.92
C ALA A 105 6.28 -22.15 -6.57
N GLU A 106 5.13 -21.79 -5.97
CA GLU A 106 4.63 -22.43 -4.76
C GLU A 106 3.74 -23.63 -5.10
N PRO A 107 3.64 -24.66 -4.22
CA PRO A 107 2.72 -25.77 -4.41
C PRO A 107 1.27 -25.29 -4.60
N ILE A 108 0.60 -25.86 -5.61
CA ILE A 108 -0.81 -25.59 -5.92
C ILE A 108 -1.60 -26.81 -5.50
N GLY A 109 -2.42 -26.67 -4.47
CA GLY A 109 -3.30 -27.71 -3.97
C GLY A 109 -4.55 -27.92 -4.83
N PRO A 110 -5.35 -28.95 -4.51
CA PRO A 110 -6.53 -29.29 -5.30
C PRO A 110 -7.55 -28.16 -5.34
N SER A 111 -7.99 -27.81 -6.55
CA SER A 111 -9.02 -26.77 -6.79
C SER A 111 -8.59 -25.33 -6.46
N GLU A 112 -7.29 -25.08 -6.30
CA GLU A 112 -6.74 -23.72 -6.23
C GLU A 112 -6.61 -23.09 -7.62
N LEU A 113 -6.71 -21.76 -7.70
CA LEU A 113 -6.33 -21.03 -8.89
C LEU A 113 -4.80 -21.03 -9.08
N VAL A 114 -4.39 -21.13 -10.33
CA VAL A 114 -3.03 -20.79 -10.75
C VAL A 114 -3.01 -19.30 -11.05
N ILE A 115 -2.37 -18.52 -10.17
CA ILE A 115 -2.22 -17.07 -10.34
C ILE A 115 -0.76 -16.80 -10.70
N PRO A 116 -0.46 -16.33 -11.92
CA PRO A 116 0.92 -16.10 -12.35
C PRO A 116 1.52 -14.88 -11.65
N ALA A 117 2.82 -14.93 -11.36
CA ALA A 117 3.54 -13.87 -10.67
C ALA A 117 4.97 -13.69 -11.18
N ILE A 118 5.48 -12.47 -11.04
CA ILE A 118 6.89 -12.11 -11.28
C ILE A 118 7.52 -11.60 -9.98
N GLN A 119 8.84 -11.57 -9.92
CA GLN A 119 9.60 -10.97 -8.82
C GLN A 119 9.69 -9.44 -8.99
N GLY A 120 9.52 -8.70 -7.90
CA GLY A 120 9.63 -7.25 -7.79
C GLY A 120 10.73 -6.80 -6.82
N VAL A 121 10.65 -5.53 -6.38
CA VAL A 121 11.62 -4.92 -5.45
C VAL A 121 11.71 -5.72 -4.15
N GLY A 122 12.94 -6.01 -3.71
CA GLY A 122 13.20 -6.79 -2.49
C GLY A 122 12.41 -8.09 -2.53
N ASP A 123 12.65 -8.88 -3.58
CA ASP A 123 12.00 -10.14 -4.00
C ASP A 123 10.49 -10.29 -3.77
N THR A 124 9.76 -9.19 -3.59
CA THR A 124 8.31 -9.20 -3.43
C THR A 124 7.66 -9.84 -4.65
N HIS A 125 6.76 -10.80 -4.46
CA HIS A 125 6.01 -11.38 -5.56
C HIS A 125 4.90 -10.43 -6.05
N LEU A 126 4.84 -10.19 -7.36
CA LEU A 126 3.79 -9.41 -8.01
C LEU A 126 2.86 -10.35 -8.78
N TYR A 127 1.70 -10.65 -8.20
CA TYR A 127 0.69 -11.52 -8.79
C TYR A 127 -0.21 -10.76 -9.77
N PHE A 128 -0.49 -11.34 -10.93
CA PHE A 128 -1.46 -10.81 -11.88
C PHE A 128 -2.82 -11.48 -11.68
N VAL A 129 -3.84 -10.69 -11.36
CA VAL A 129 -5.18 -11.20 -11.06
C VAL A 129 -6.21 -10.70 -12.07
N ASP A 130 -6.88 -11.64 -12.75
CA ASP A 130 -7.92 -11.41 -13.74
C ASP A 130 -9.30 -11.93 -13.32
N ARG A 131 -9.48 -12.24 -12.03
CA ARG A 131 -10.74 -12.65 -11.40
C ARG A 131 -10.98 -11.84 -10.14
N TRP A 132 -11.90 -10.89 -10.22
CA TRP A 132 -12.16 -9.85 -9.24
C TRP A 132 -13.51 -9.22 -9.51
N ARG A 133 -14.16 -8.79 -8.43
CA ARG A 133 -15.52 -8.25 -8.52
C ARG A 133 -15.52 -6.89 -9.20
N GLY A 134 -16.51 -6.65 -10.06
CA GLY A 134 -16.66 -5.38 -10.78
C GLY A 134 -15.87 -5.28 -12.09
N LYS A 135 -15.23 -6.37 -12.57
CA LYS A 135 -14.55 -6.39 -13.88
C LYS A 135 -15.49 -5.88 -14.98
N HIS A 136 -14.98 -5.00 -15.83
CA HIS A 136 -15.73 -4.37 -16.94
C HIS A 136 -17.03 -3.67 -16.52
N GLY A 137 -17.15 -3.25 -15.25
CA GLY A 137 -18.35 -2.57 -14.75
C GLY A 137 -19.53 -3.50 -14.42
N THR A 138 -19.34 -4.82 -14.47
CA THR A 138 -20.39 -5.79 -14.14
C THR A 138 -20.37 -6.05 -12.63
N ARG A 139 -21.48 -5.79 -11.92
CA ARG A 139 -21.63 -6.10 -10.49
C ARG A 139 -22.84 -6.99 -10.24
N GLY A 140 -22.68 -8.03 -9.42
CA GLY A 140 -23.78 -8.84 -8.88
C GLY A 140 -24.43 -9.83 -9.87
N GLY A 141 -23.70 -10.28 -10.89
CA GLY A 141 -24.19 -11.19 -11.93
C GLY A 141 -23.39 -12.50 -12.06
N LEU A 142 -23.89 -13.41 -12.90
CA LEU A 142 -23.18 -14.65 -13.26
C LEU A 142 -21.85 -14.28 -13.97
N GLY A 143 -20.72 -14.58 -13.34
CA GLY A 143 -19.39 -14.19 -13.82
C GLY A 143 -18.73 -13.04 -13.04
N ASP A 144 -19.44 -12.39 -12.12
CA ASP A 144 -18.84 -11.46 -11.13
C ASP A 144 -18.21 -12.26 -9.97
N ILE A 145 -17.19 -13.05 -10.31
CA ILE A 145 -16.45 -13.93 -9.42
C ILE A 145 -15.04 -13.38 -9.19
N SER A 146 -14.56 -13.53 -7.97
CA SER A 146 -13.21 -13.18 -7.54
C SER A 146 -12.41 -14.42 -7.16
N ILE A 147 -11.09 -14.26 -7.00
CA ILE A 147 -10.22 -15.31 -6.45
C ILE A 147 -10.74 -15.83 -5.09
N TYR A 148 -11.37 -14.98 -4.28
CA TYR A 148 -11.87 -15.34 -2.95
C TYR A 148 -13.08 -16.28 -2.98
N ASP A 149 -13.88 -16.24 -4.06
CA ASP A 149 -15.02 -17.14 -4.22
C ASP A 149 -14.57 -18.59 -4.50
N ILE A 150 -13.32 -18.76 -4.92
CA ILE A 150 -12.73 -20.04 -5.31
C ILE A 150 -11.79 -20.53 -4.20
N ASP A 151 -10.79 -19.73 -3.86
CA ASP A 151 -9.67 -20.12 -3.02
C ASP A 151 -9.91 -19.92 -1.51
N PHE A 152 -11.00 -19.27 -1.10
CA PHE A 152 -11.28 -18.98 0.30
C PHE A 152 -12.65 -19.50 0.77
N ARG A 153 -12.74 -19.82 2.06
CA ARG A 153 -13.99 -20.17 2.75
C ARG A 153 -14.18 -19.28 3.97
N PRO A 154 -15.42 -18.81 4.23
CA PRO A 154 -15.68 -17.93 5.36
C PRO A 154 -15.34 -18.61 6.68
N LEU A 155 -14.85 -17.83 7.66
CA LEU A 155 -14.58 -18.34 9.01
C LEU A 155 -15.88 -18.71 9.73
N ASP A 156 -16.95 -17.93 9.51
CA ASP A 156 -18.30 -18.24 9.96
C ASP A 156 -19.27 -18.05 8.79
N ALA A 157 -19.94 -19.13 8.39
CA ALA A 157 -20.91 -19.11 7.30
C ALA A 157 -22.15 -18.26 7.63
N ALA A 158 -22.50 -18.08 8.91
CA ALA A 158 -23.65 -17.30 9.33
C ALA A 158 -23.44 -15.79 9.15
N THR A 159 -22.20 -15.32 9.31
CA THR A 159 -21.83 -13.89 9.19
C THR A 159 -21.13 -13.56 7.88
N ALA A 160 -20.90 -14.54 6.99
CA ALA A 160 -20.10 -14.40 5.78
C ALA A 160 -20.47 -13.18 4.91
N TYR A 161 -21.77 -12.89 4.75
CA TYR A 161 -22.23 -11.72 4.00
C TYR A 161 -21.88 -10.40 4.69
N GLU A 162 -22.11 -10.30 6.01
CA GLU A 162 -21.82 -9.10 6.79
C GLU A 162 -20.31 -8.85 6.86
N ASP A 163 -19.54 -9.92 7.06
CA ASP A 163 -18.08 -9.91 7.14
C ASP A 163 -17.45 -9.44 5.82
N TRP A 164 -17.99 -9.91 4.69
CA TRP A 164 -17.58 -9.43 3.37
C TRP A 164 -17.79 -7.92 3.18
N HIS A 165 -18.81 -7.34 3.81
CA HIS A 165 -19.16 -5.92 3.72
C HIS A 165 -18.68 -5.13 4.95
N HIS A 166 -17.72 -5.66 5.72
CA HIS A 166 -17.19 -5.01 6.91
C HIS A 166 -16.57 -3.65 6.57
N ALA A 167 -17.19 -2.57 7.07
CA ALA A 167 -16.79 -1.19 6.76
C ALA A 167 -15.57 -0.69 7.55
N GLY A 168 -15.24 -1.35 8.66
CA GLY A 168 -14.12 -0.95 9.54
C GLY A 168 -14.26 0.45 10.13
N VAL A 169 -13.14 1.20 10.14
CA VAL A 169 -12.99 2.49 10.84
C VAL A 169 -12.92 3.69 9.89
N GLY A 170 -13.29 3.49 8.62
CA GLY A 170 -13.31 4.56 7.61
C GLY A 170 -12.04 4.67 6.76
N LEU A 171 -11.19 3.63 6.75
CA LEU A 171 -10.14 3.48 5.75
C LEU A 171 -10.75 2.97 4.45
N ALA A 172 -10.42 3.61 3.33
CA ALA A 172 -11.10 3.43 2.06
C ALA A 172 -10.30 2.57 1.06
N ARG A 173 -8.97 2.74 1.02
CA ARG A 173 -8.07 2.06 0.08
C ARG A 173 -6.62 2.20 0.51
N VAL A 174 -5.73 1.39 -0.06
CA VAL A 174 -4.30 1.67 -0.08
C VAL A 174 -4.04 2.89 -0.98
N ASP A 175 -3.44 3.95 -0.45
CA ASP A 175 -3.09 5.16 -1.20
C ASP A 175 -1.81 4.97 -2.03
N HIS A 176 -0.79 4.42 -1.37
CA HIS A 176 0.52 4.13 -1.95
C HIS A 176 1.30 3.11 -1.10
N LEU A 177 2.31 2.50 -1.72
CA LEU A 177 3.27 1.58 -1.10
C LEU A 177 4.66 2.18 -1.33
N THR A 178 5.31 2.64 -0.28
CA THR A 178 6.66 3.21 -0.41
C THR A 178 7.68 2.09 -0.34
N GLN A 179 8.61 2.09 -1.29
CA GLN A 179 9.66 1.09 -1.38
C GLN A 179 11.04 1.72 -1.25
N THR A 180 11.89 1.01 -0.52
CA THR A 180 13.32 1.28 -0.47
C THR A 180 14.02 0.41 -1.52
N VAL A 181 15.00 0.99 -2.21
CA VAL A 181 15.84 0.31 -3.20
C VAL A 181 17.32 0.51 -2.86
N GLY A 182 18.16 -0.43 -3.26
CA GLY A 182 19.58 -0.45 -2.93
C GLY A 182 20.36 0.67 -3.62
N PRO A 183 21.58 0.97 -3.13
CA PRO A 183 22.39 2.05 -3.69
C PRO A 183 22.70 1.85 -5.17
N GLY A 184 22.40 2.86 -5.99
CA GLY A 184 22.63 2.84 -7.43
C GLY A 184 21.60 2.04 -8.24
N ARG A 185 20.52 1.55 -7.61
CA ARG A 185 19.48 0.73 -8.25
C ARG A 185 18.19 1.46 -8.56
N LEU A 186 18.08 2.74 -8.23
CA LEU A 186 16.86 3.51 -8.43
C LEU A 186 16.39 3.50 -9.89
N GLN A 187 17.32 3.73 -10.83
CA GLN A 187 16.98 3.74 -12.25
C GLN A 187 16.56 2.36 -12.74
N ASP A 188 17.22 1.29 -12.30
CA ASP A 188 16.86 -0.09 -12.67
C ASP A 188 15.41 -0.41 -12.29
N TRP A 189 14.98 0.02 -11.09
CA TRP A 189 13.62 -0.20 -10.63
C TRP A 189 12.59 0.73 -11.29
N ILE A 190 12.95 1.98 -11.60
CA ILE A 190 12.10 2.84 -12.44
C ILE A 190 11.88 2.20 -13.80
N ASP A 191 12.95 1.70 -14.44
CA ASP A 191 12.89 1.03 -15.72
C ASP A 191 12.10 -0.29 -15.63
N PHE A 192 12.20 -1.01 -14.50
CA PHE A 192 11.38 -2.19 -14.22
C PHE A 192 9.87 -1.86 -14.24
N TYR A 193 9.46 -0.89 -13.42
CA TYR A 193 8.06 -0.48 -13.33
C TYR A 193 7.55 0.05 -14.68
N ARG A 194 8.38 0.80 -15.40
CA ARG A 194 8.04 1.38 -16.69
C ARG A 194 7.88 0.33 -17.78
N ASN A 195 8.91 -0.49 -17.99
CA ASN A 195 8.99 -1.37 -19.15
C ASN A 195 8.17 -2.64 -18.92
N GLN A 196 8.28 -3.29 -17.77
CA GLN A 196 7.64 -4.59 -17.52
C GLN A 196 6.19 -4.46 -17.03
N LEU A 197 5.85 -3.38 -16.32
CA LEU A 197 4.51 -3.18 -15.76
C LEU A 197 3.72 -2.04 -16.42
N GLY A 198 4.33 -1.24 -17.29
CA GLY A 198 3.66 -0.14 -17.97
C GLY A 198 3.30 1.03 -17.05
N PHE A 199 4.05 1.23 -15.97
CA PHE A 199 3.87 2.39 -15.09
C PHE A 199 4.53 3.62 -15.72
N SER A 200 4.19 4.79 -15.22
CA SER A 200 4.82 6.05 -15.61
C SER A 200 5.24 6.82 -14.37
N GLU A 201 6.29 7.63 -14.50
CA GLU A 201 6.66 8.54 -13.43
C GLU A 201 5.60 9.63 -13.29
N ILE A 202 5.29 10.00 -12.05
CA ILE A 202 4.18 10.93 -11.76
C ILE A 202 4.33 12.29 -12.46
N HIS A 203 5.57 12.78 -12.62
CA HIS A 203 5.87 14.04 -13.31
C HIS A 203 5.56 14.00 -14.81
N GLU A 204 5.56 12.82 -15.42
CA GLU A 204 5.21 12.65 -16.85
C GLU A 204 3.70 12.71 -17.06
N LEU A 205 2.93 12.15 -16.13
CA LEU A 205 1.48 12.15 -16.17
C LEU A 205 0.92 13.52 -15.80
N HIS A 206 1.56 14.17 -14.83
CA HIS A 206 1.04 15.36 -14.20
C HIS A 206 2.15 16.36 -13.88
N ALA A 207 2.66 17.02 -14.92
CA ALA A 207 3.69 18.07 -14.78
C ALA A 207 3.30 19.21 -13.81
N ASN A 208 2.00 19.41 -13.57
CA ASN A 208 1.48 20.43 -12.65
C ASN A 208 1.14 19.90 -11.25
N TRP A 209 1.39 18.62 -10.95
CA TRP A 209 1.19 18.10 -9.59
C TRP A 209 2.34 18.50 -8.68
N HIS A 210 2.01 18.76 -7.43
CA HIS A 210 2.91 19.26 -6.39
C HIS A 210 3.72 18.11 -5.78
N VAL A 211 4.68 17.62 -6.56
CA VAL A 211 5.62 16.55 -6.20
C VAL A 211 7.03 17.11 -6.43
N ALA A 212 7.97 16.90 -5.50
CA ALA A 212 9.30 17.48 -5.68
C ALA A 212 10.02 16.89 -6.90
N ALA A 213 10.90 17.68 -7.51
CA ALA A 213 11.56 17.31 -8.77
C ALA A 213 12.49 16.08 -8.66
N ASP A 214 13.04 15.85 -7.46
CA ASP A 214 13.88 14.70 -7.14
C ASP A 214 13.06 13.51 -6.58
N SER A 215 11.74 13.66 -6.42
CA SER A 215 10.86 12.57 -6.03
C SER A 215 10.73 11.57 -7.19
N ARG A 216 10.73 10.28 -6.89
CA ARG A 216 10.53 9.21 -7.88
C ARG A 216 9.33 8.41 -7.44
N VAL A 217 8.23 8.57 -8.17
CA VAL A 217 6.97 7.91 -7.86
C VAL A 217 6.45 7.26 -9.12
N MET A 218 6.37 5.93 -9.10
CA MET A 218 5.80 5.15 -10.19
C MET A 218 4.29 5.07 -10.01
N VAL A 219 3.55 5.33 -11.08
CA VAL A 219 2.09 5.31 -11.11
C VAL A 219 1.62 4.32 -12.16
N SER A 220 0.79 3.37 -11.74
CA SER A 220 0.17 2.39 -12.64
C SER A 220 -0.66 3.03 -13.75
N SER A 221 -0.87 2.30 -14.84
CA SER A 221 -1.66 2.76 -16.00
C SER A 221 -3.11 3.14 -15.68
N CYS A 222 -3.70 2.63 -14.58
CA CYS A 222 -5.02 3.07 -14.09
C CYS A 222 -4.97 4.21 -13.07
N GLY A 223 -3.79 4.66 -12.64
CA GLY A 223 -3.61 5.71 -11.63
C GLY A 223 -3.95 5.29 -10.20
N MET A 224 -4.25 4.01 -9.95
CA MET A 224 -4.71 3.53 -8.63
C MET A 224 -3.57 3.00 -7.75
N ILE A 225 -2.51 2.48 -8.35
CA ILE A 225 -1.29 2.05 -7.64
C ILE A 225 -0.24 3.15 -7.78
N ARG A 226 0.35 3.55 -6.65
CA ARG A 226 1.42 4.54 -6.54
C ARG A 226 2.54 3.96 -5.70
N ILE A 227 3.77 4.07 -6.18
CA ILE A 227 4.96 3.50 -5.54
C ILE A 227 6.05 4.57 -5.49
N PRO A 228 6.14 5.34 -4.39
CA PRO A 228 7.32 6.14 -4.10
C PRO A 228 8.55 5.24 -3.93
N LEU A 229 9.64 5.57 -4.60
CA LEU A 229 10.92 4.84 -4.56
C LEU A 229 11.97 5.70 -3.86
N TYR A 230 12.56 5.17 -2.78
CA TYR A 230 13.67 5.79 -2.06
C TYR A 230 14.94 4.96 -2.20
N GLU A 231 16.00 5.58 -2.70
CA GLU A 231 17.30 4.93 -2.84
C GLU A 231 18.12 5.06 -1.55
N GLU A 232 18.66 3.93 -1.10
CA GLU A 232 19.55 3.87 0.05
C GLU A 232 20.75 4.81 -0.10
N GLY A 233 21.10 5.49 1.00
CA GLY A 233 22.14 6.51 1.01
C GLY A 233 21.72 7.91 0.54
N THR A 234 20.49 8.09 0.05
CA THR A 234 19.94 9.43 -0.25
C THR A 234 19.35 10.12 0.97
N HIS A 235 19.14 11.44 0.90
CA HIS A 235 18.57 12.21 2.00
C HIS A 235 17.21 11.68 2.46
N ARG A 236 16.31 11.33 1.52
CA ARG A 236 14.97 10.80 1.86
C ARG A 236 15.04 9.44 2.56
N ALA A 237 15.86 8.53 2.04
CA ALA A 237 16.08 7.23 2.68
C ALA A 237 16.63 7.41 4.09
N HIS A 238 17.56 8.36 4.29
CA HIS A 238 18.12 8.65 5.61
C HIS A 238 17.08 9.18 6.61
N LEU A 239 16.20 10.10 6.18
CA LEU A 239 15.10 10.60 7.01
C LEU A 239 14.17 9.47 7.44
N MET A 240 13.87 8.56 6.51
CA MET A 240 12.98 7.45 6.79
C MET A 240 13.64 6.34 7.61
N HIS A 241 14.93 6.07 7.39
CA HIS A 241 15.70 5.11 8.18
C HIS A 241 15.87 5.56 9.63
N ALA A 242 15.94 6.87 9.90
CA ALA A 242 15.91 7.40 11.26
C ALA A 242 14.62 7.02 12.01
N TYR A 243 13.52 6.81 11.28
CA TYR A 243 12.24 6.39 11.83
C TYR A 243 12.00 4.87 11.73
N LEU A 244 12.57 4.20 10.72
CA LEU A 244 12.46 2.75 10.45
C LEU A 244 13.86 2.09 10.37
N PRO A 245 14.63 2.06 11.47
CA PRO A 245 16.02 1.58 11.45
C PRO A 245 16.16 0.07 11.23
N ASP A 246 15.08 -0.69 11.41
CA ASP A 246 15.00 -2.14 11.27
C ASP A 246 14.41 -2.58 9.92
N HIS A 247 14.14 -1.67 8.98
CA HIS A 247 13.66 -2.04 7.64
C HIS A 247 14.75 -2.84 6.89
N PRO A 248 14.42 -4.04 6.39
CA PRO A 248 15.41 -4.89 5.75
C PRO A 248 15.63 -4.45 4.29
N GLY A 249 16.71 -3.72 4.04
CA GLY A 249 17.25 -3.49 2.70
C GLY A 249 16.21 -3.05 1.66
N GLU A 250 16.14 -3.75 0.52
CA GLU A 250 15.14 -3.46 -0.50
C GLU A 250 13.77 -4.04 -0.15
N GLY A 251 12.70 -3.34 -0.52
CA GLY A 251 11.34 -3.85 -0.42
C GLY A 251 10.36 -2.78 0.00
N VAL A 252 9.12 -3.20 0.29
CA VAL A 252 8.09 -2.29 0.80
C VAL A 252 8.44 -1.89 2.23
N GLN A 253 8.67 -0.61 2.41
CA GLN A 253 9.03 -0.03 3.70
C GLN A 253 7.79 0.32 4.51
N HIS A 254 6.77 0.88 3.86
CA HIS A 254 5.51 1.20 4.50
C HIS A 254 4.33 1.26 3.55
N ILE A 255 3.15 1.21 4.15
CA ILE A 255 1.87 1.24 3.47
C ILE A 255 1.04 2.42 3.98
N ALA A 256 0.55 3.23 3.04
CA ALA A 256 -0.35 4.33 3.35
C ALA A 256 -1.80 3.96 3.04
N LEU A 257 -2.70 4.25 3.98
CA LEU A 257 -4.12 3.94 3.92
C LEU A 257 -4.92 5.25 3.83
N ALA A 258 -5.67 5.40 2.75
CA ALA A 258 -6.47 6.61 2.50
C ALA A 258 -7.76 6.62 3.31
N THR A 259 -8.17 7.80 3.75
CA THR A 259 -9.49 8.08 4.31
C THR A 259 -10.03 9.41 3.81
N ASP A 260 -11.36 9.55 3.80
CA ASP A 260 -12.04 10.79 3.48
C ASP A 260 -12.22 11.70 4.70
N ASP A 261 -11.99 11.19 5.91
CA ASP A 261 -12.05 11.95 7.17
C ASP A 261 -11.00 11.42 8.16
N ILE A 262 -9.82 12.06 8.15
CA ILE A 262 -8.68 11.64 8.96
C ILE A 262 -8.91 11.84 10.46
N LEU A 263 -9.68 12.84 10.87
CA LEU A 263 -9.96 13.09 12.29
C LEU A 263 -10.90 12.03 12.85
N ARG A 264 -11.97 11.69 12.11
CA ARG A 264 -12.88 10.61 12.50
C ARG A 264 -12.15 9.27 12.55
N THR A 265 -11.35 8.98 11.54
CA THR A 265 -10.59 7.74 11.44
C THR A 265 -9.54 7.64 12.55
N ALA A 266 -8.74 8.69 12.79
CA ALA A 266 -7.77 8.71 13.88
C ALA A 266 -8.43 8.54 15.26
N THR A 267 -9.61 9.13 15.47
CA THR A 267 -10.40 8.94 16.71
C THR A 267 -10.79 7.47 16.89
N ALA A 268 -11.26 6.80 15.83
CA ALA A 268 -11.63 5.39 15.90
C ALA A 268 -10.41 4.46 16.09
N LEU A 269 -9.30 4.74 15.41
CA LEU A 269 -8.03 4.02 15.59
C LEU A 269 -7.49 4.17 17.03
N ALA A 270 -7.57 5.37 17.61
CA ALA A 270 -7.22 5.61 19.01
C ALA A 270 -8.12 4.82 19.97
N ALA A 271 -9.43 4.74 19.68
CA ALA A 271 -10.37 3.94 20.47
C ALA A 271 -10.08 2.43 20.39
N ASN A 272 -9.47 1.98 19.29
CA ASN A 272 -8.95 0.62 19.14
C ASN A 272 -7.58 0.40 19.82
N GLY A 273 -7.03 1.41 20.50
CA GLY A 273 -5.78 1.31 21.25
C GLY A 273 -4.51 1.67 20.46
N LEU A 274 -4.64 2.13 19.21
CA LEU A 274 -3.48 2.61 18.45
C LEU A 274 -3.02 3.98 18.94
N THR A 275 -1.71 4.19 18.90
CA THR A 275 -1.09 5.49 19.20
C THR A 275 -0.38 6.03 17.97
N PHE A 276 -0.16 7.34 17.93
CA PHE A 276 0.39 8.03 16.77
C PHE A 276 1.78 8.58 17.07
N VAL A 277 2.55 8.82 16.02
CA VAL A 277 3.80 9.58 16.11
C VAL A 277 3.46 11.04 16.41
N GLU A 278 4.11 11.61 17.43
CA GLU A 278 3.88 12.99 17.84
C GLU A 278 4.96 13.91 17.25
N PRO A 279 4.62 14.86 16.37
CA PRO A 279 5.59 15.85 15.92
C PRO A 279 6.02 16.79 17.05
N PRO A 280 7.15 17.50 16.91
CA PRO A 280 7.54 18.55 17.84
C PRO A 280 6.40 19.55 18.08
N ALA A 281 6.17 19.94 19.33
CA ALA A 281 5.03 20.78 19.71
C ALA A 281 4.90 22.08 18.89
N HIS A 282 6.05 22.68 18.53
CA HIS A 282 6.13 23.91 17.75
C HIS A 282 5.70 23.75 16.28
N TYR A 283 5.57 22.53 15.77
CA TYR A 283 5.18 22.26 14.38
C TYR A 283 3.88 22.98 14.02
N TYR A 284 2.85 22.84 14.86
CA TYR A 284 1.53 23.41 14.62
C TYR A 284 1.52 24.93 14.64
N ASP A 285 2.43 25.55 15.39
CA ASP A 285 2.56 27.01 15.47
C ASP A 285 3.04 27.62 14.14
N THR A 286 3.61 26.79 13.24
CA THR A 286 4.06 27.22 11.90
C THR A 286 3.00 27.07 10.82
N VAL A 287 1.93 26.30 11.05
CA VAL A 287 0.97 25.92 10.01
C VAL A 287 0.18 27.12 9.50
N ASP A 288 -0.27 28.00 10.39
CA ASP A 288 -1.00 29.22 10.01
C ASP A 288 -0.17 30.16 9.12
N ALA A 289 1.14 30.26 9.39
CA ALA A 289 2.05 31.07 8.60
C ALA A 289 2.35 30.44 7.23
N ARG A 290 2.48 29.11 7.17
CA ARG A 290 2.76 28.38 5.93
C ARG A 290 1.54 28.28 5.01
N LEU A 291 0.35 28.14 5.58
CA LEU A 291 -0.91 27.90 4.86
C LEU A 291 -2.02 28.86 5.32
N PRO A 292 -1.90 30.17 5.07
CA PRO A 292 -2.88 31.13 5.56
C PRO A 292 -4.29 30.84 5.02
N GLY A 293 -5.28 30.75 5.92
CA GLY A 293 -6.66 30.44 5.54
C GLY A 293 -6.93 28.95 5.25
N HIS A 294 -6.11 28.04 5.77
CA HIS A 294 -6.25 26.58 5.57
C HIS A 294 -7.57 26.00 6.09
N GLY A 295 -8.20 26.61 7.10
CA GLY A 295 -9.51 26.19 7.63
C GLY A 295 -9.49 24.88 8.44
N LEU A 296 -8.33 24.47 8.94
CA LEU A 296 -8.10 23.29 9.76
C LEU A 296 -8.22 23.60 11.26
N ASP A 297 -8.71 22.63 12.02
CA ASP A 297 -8.68 22.63 13.48
C ASP A 297 -7.33 22.10 13.96
N LEU A 298 -6.36 23.01 14.20
CA LEU A 298 -4.99 22.62 14.57
C LEU A 298 -4.91 21.91 15.92
N ASP A 299 -5.83 22.17 16.85
CA ASP A 299 -5.86 21.48 18.14
C ASP A 299 -6.34 20.03 17.99
N ALA A 300 -7.32 19.80 17.10
CA ALA A 300 -7.73 18.45 16.74
C ALA A 300 -6.62 17.70 15.99
N LEU A 301 -5.89 18.36 15.08
CA LEU A 301 -4.74 17.74 14.39
C LEU A 301 -3.62 17.37 15.38
N ARG A 302 -3.32 18.28 16.32
CA ARG A 302 -2.31 18.08 17.36
C ARG A 302 -2.57 16.85 18.22
N ARG A 303 -3.84 16.56 18.54
CA ARG A 303 -4.22 15.39 19.35
C ARG A 303 -3.77 14.06 18.75
N TYR A 304 -3.72 13.96 17.43
CA TYR A 304 -3.43 12.70 16.71
C TYR A 304 -2.15 12.77 15.90
N GLY A 305 -1.29 13.76 16.17
CA GLY A 305 -0.03 13.95 15.44
C GLY A 305 -0.21 14.15 13.94
N ILE A 306 -1.35 14.68 13.49
CA ILE A 306 -1.63 14.84 12.06
C ILE A 306 -0.81 16.00 11.51
N LEU A 307 0.00 15.69 10.51
CA LEU A 307 0.79 16.62 9.72
C LEU A 307 0.01 17.07 8.49
N VAL A 308 0.32 18.27 8.04
CA VAL A 308 -0.31 18.93 6.90
C VAL A 308 0.79 19.34 5.93
N ASP A 309 0.63 18.98 4.68
CA ASP A 309 1.36 19.57 3.55
C ASP A 309 0.35 20.15 2.56
N GLY A 310 0.80 21.04 1.68
CA GLY A 310 -0.06 21.58 0.62
C GLY A 310 0.17 23.04 0.30
N GLU A 311 -0.87 23.66 -0.28
CA GLU A 311 -0.83 25.03 -0.76
C GLU A 311 -2.22 25.68 -0.79
N ILE A 312 -2.25 27.00 -0.93
CA ILE A 312 -3.47 27.79 -1.09
C ILE A 312 -3.51 28.34 -2.53
N VAL A 313 -4.40 27.83 -3.38
CA VAL A 313 -4.51 28.25 -4.79
C VAL A 313 -5.80 29.04 -4.98
N GLY A 314 -5.68 30.33 -5.31
CA GLY A 314 -6.85 31.18 -5.52
C GLY A 314 -7.76 31.27 -4.29
N GLY A 315 -7.20 31.16 -3.09
CA GLY A 315 -7.95 31.13 -1.82
C GLY A 315 -8.57 29.77 -1.47
N VAL A 316 -8.36 28.74 -2.30
CA VAL A 316 -8.83 27.38 -2.02
C VAL A 316 -7.67 26.53 -1.49
N PRO A 317 -7.79 25.96 -0.28
CA PRO A 317 -6.75 25.09 0.26
C PRO A 317 -6.73 23.75 -0.48
N LYS A 318 -5.55 23.37 -0.98
CA LYS A 318 -5.27 22.02 -1.47
C LYS A 318 -4.31 21.36 -0.50
N LEU A 319 -4.80 20.39 0.27
CA LEU A 319 -4.10 19.86 1.43
C LEU A 319 -3.87 18.36 1.31
N PHE A 320 -2.75 17.93 1.87
CA PHE A 320 -2.42 16.54 2.15
C PHE A 320 -2.24 16.40 3.64
N LEU A 321 -3.13 15.64 4.29
CA LEU A 321 -3.05 15.36 5.71
C LEU A 321 -2.51 13.95 5.89
N GLN A 322 -1.63 13.77 6.85
CA GLN A 322 -1.06 12.46 7.16
C GLN A 322 -0.83 12.30 8.66
N THR A 323 -1.01 11.09 9.18
CA THR A 323 -0.51 10.71 10.50
C THR A 323 0.05 9.31 10.42
N PHE A 324 0.93 8.99 11.34
CA PHE A 324 1.68 7.74 11.35
C PHE A 324 1.36 6.96 12.61
N ILE A 325 1.09 5.67 12.44
CA ILE A 325 0.86 4.77 13.57
C ILE A 325 2.21 4.50 14.23
N LYS A 326 2.28 4.73 15.54
CA LYS A 326 3.46 4.36 16.34
C LYS A 326 3.54 2.84 16.37
N ARG A 327 4.71 2.33 16.01
CA ARG A 327 4.98 0.89 15.94
C ARG A 327 6.00 0.47 16.99
N HIS A 328 6.03 -0.82 17.28
CA HIS A 328 7.11 -1.47 18.02
C HIS A 328 8.20 -2.00 17.07
N PRO A 329 9.44 -2.23 17.55
CA PRO A 329 10.48 -2.86 16.75
C PRO A 329 10.02 -4.19 16.15
N GLY A 330 10.30 -4.42 14.88
CA GLY A 330 9.87 -5.60 14.13
C GLY A 330 8.43 -5.57 13.62
N GLU A 331 7.66 -4.51 13.85
CA GLU A 331 6.34 -4.32 13.23
C GLU A 331 6.45 -3.53 11.92
N ILE A 332 5.53 -3.80 11.00
CA ILE A 332 5.37 -3.02 9.76
C ILE A 332 4.80 -1.62 10.04
N PHE A 333 5.19 -0.66 9.21
CA PHE A 333 4.77 0.73 9.35
C PHE A 333 3.51 1.08 8.54
N PHE A 334 2.57 1.74 9.22
CA PHE A 334 1.32 2.24 8.62
C PHE A 334 1.24 3.76 8.68
N GLU A 335 0.91 4.35 7.55
CA GLU A 335 0.54 5.75 7.40
C GLU A 335 -0.97 5.87 7.12
N ILE A 336 -1.63 6.85 7.70
CA ILE A 336 -3.02 7.21 7.39
C ILE A 336 -3.01 8.56 6.67
N VAL A 337 -3.64 8.63 5.50
CA VAL A 337 -3.61 9.83 4.66
C VAL A 337 -5.00 10.31 4.27
N GLN A 338 -5.15 11.63 4.12
CA GLN A 338 -6.30 12.25 3.50
C GLN A 338 -5.85 13.29 2.48
N ARG A 339 -6.29 13.10 1.22
CA ARG A 339 -6.04 14.05 0.12
C ARG A 339 -7.25 14.99 -0.03
N ARG A 340 -7.04 16.28 0.20
CA ARG A 340 -7.99 17.37 -0.10
C ARG A 340 -7.47 18.18 -1.28
N GLY A 341 -7.43 17.57 -2.47
CA GLY A 341 -6.98 18.21 -3.71
C GLY A 341 -5.46 18.33 -3.89
N HIS A 342 -4.65 17.90 -2.91
CA HIS A 342 -3.20 17.82 -3.05
C HIS A 342 -2.73 16.40 -3.41
N HIS A 343 -1.80 16.32 -4.37
CA HIS A 343 -1.35 15.05 -4.98
C HIS A 343 0.08 14.64 -4.60
N GLY A 344 0.76 15.41 -3.75
CA GLY A 344 2.10 15.06 -3.22
C GLY A 344 2.10 13.91 -2.21
N PHE A 345 3.27 13.54 -1.73
CA PHE A 345 3.48 12.42 -0.78
C PHE A 345 4.03 12.92 0.57
N GLY A 346 3.65 14.15 0.95
CA GLY A 346 4.00 14.70 2.25
C GLY A 346 5.50 14.91 2.45
N GLU A 347 6.22 15.25 1.40
CA GLU A 347 7.67 15.39 1.47
C GLU A 347 8.12 16.43 2.50
N GLY A 348 7.36 17.52 2.64
CA GLY A 348 7.62 18.53 3.67
C GLY A 348 7.44 18.05 5.11
N ASN A 349 6.81 16.88 5.29
CA ASN A 349 6.54 16.30 6.61
C ASN A 349 7.61 15.27 7.04
N LEU A 350 8.41 14.69 6.13
CA LEU A 350 9.47 13.73 6.51
C LEU A 350 10.48 14.32 7.52
N PRO A 351 10.98 15.56 7.36
CA PRO A 351 11.91 16.13 8.35
C PRO A 351 11.28 16.28 9.73
N VAL A 352 9.97 16.54 9.80
CA VAL A 352 9.24 16.67 11.07
C VAL A 352 9.23 15.35 11.84
N LEU A 353 9.18 14.21 11.15
CA LEU A 353 9.22 12.88 11.76
C LEU A 353 10.57 12.58 12.41
N THR A 354 11.67 13.03 11.79
CA THR A 354 13.01 12.82 12.38
C THR A 354 13.23 13.58 13.68
N ALA A 355 12.46 14.64 13.93
CA ALA A 355 12.49 15.38 15.19
C ALA A 355 11.53 14.79 16.25
N ALA A 356 10.73 13.79 15.87
CA ALA A 356 9.76 13.09 16.71
C ALA A 356 10.24 11.69 17.17
N ALA A 357 11.15 11.09 16.39
CA ALA A 357 11.87 9.87 16.74
C ALA A 357 12.96 10.16 17.79
#